data_AF-A0A356BXT2-F1
#
_entry.id   AF-A0A356BXT2-F1
#
_cell.length_a   1.000
_cell.length_b   1.000
_cell.length_c   1.000
_cell.angle_alpha   90.00
_cell.angle_beta   90.00
_cell.angle_gamma   90.00
#
_symmetry.space_group_name_H-M   'P 1'
#
loop_
_entity.id
_entity.type
_entity.pdbx_description
1 polymer ?
#
loop_
_entity_poly.entity_id
_entity_poly.type
_entity_poly.pdbx_seq_one_letter_code
_entity_poly.pdbx_strand_id
1 'polypeptide(L)'
;MTRSKLTAFIVACLLLITAGGACGTEVAKAQSRAKVAMTLHENAWIDVADRAKSDPAYKYAIYQSRTIAVKHPEIYLQADALFNEILTSEKNMGAYYLNRTQDLMRQEEEYREIQHKGGDGFKWSSFSIENHNPVGYKEMYHTEAFMPFIDIRLHFMGSSLKGTDWQATPLSMAEFLYFQNGAKKNSFLIVTGKGTAYLYSPPGLFSKEKLVRYDGEETEQIEETVVLIFNEDYVWYPLMDRDDRNESTRLLKLVETYAEEGQVPKLTAVEKGIVEKLRQHTGFDSKTDELFALAYAAKLHATTWDYHREIFKELYPRYSAEYGFGRHAPSFISYRNAHVAWLSNLISPITAELAAIARENVGSRSLNRIVAPMVAEHMKYTETNNGRTNLNLWHHSELHYLNIDDNLLSKAGNCIYSATNSAAMLDLAAIPNLEIYVAGLKYEKRGGGHAYTVIFRNGQYGTLENGDWAPDFNGLYDSRFFSREGTVISAVTLKNGWINFTNESDVDIREITTSLEKSEVLTTLESFRDKTREQTKIGTEHSSNKAIQVYDISTFISRFPRMEITQMGF
;
A
#
# COMPACT_ATOMS: atom_id res chain seq x y z
N MET A 1 -4.97 -52.29 -57.55
CA MET A 1 -5.87 -51.13 -57.33
C MET A 1 -5.66 -50.14 -58.47
N THR A 2 -6.71 -49.82 -59.22
CA THR A 2 -6.68 -48.82 -60.30
C THR A 2 -6.61 -47.40 -59.70
N ARG A 3 -6.02 -46.43 -60.44
CA ARG A 3 -5.83 -45.04 -59.99
C ARG A 3 -7.08 -44.41 -59.35
N SER A 4 -8.30 -44.79 -59.78
CA SER A 4 -9.54 -44.27 -59.17
C SER A 4 -9.79 -44.74 -57.74
N LYS A 5 -9.33 -45.93 -57.35
CA LYS A 5 -9.47 -46.44 -55.97
C LYS A 5 -8.51 -45.77 -54.99
N LEU A 6 -7.36 -45.26 -55.47
CA LEU A 6 -6.42 -44.51 -54.65
C LEU A 6 -6.94 -43.08 -54.39
N THR A 7 -7.55 -42.44 -55.39
CA THR A 7 -8.16 -41.11 -55.24
C THR A 7 -9.36 -41.13 -54.28
N ALA A 8 -10.22 -42.16 -54.36
CA ALA A 8 -11.35 -42.31 -53.44
C ALA A 8 -10.90 -42.54 -51.99
N PHE A 9 -9.82 -43.30 -51.78
CA PHE A 9 -9.28 -43.55 -50.43
C PHE A 9 -8.61 -42.31 -49.84
N ILE A 10 -7.88 -41.54 -50.65
CA ILE A 10 -7.24 -40.28 -50.21
C ILE A 10 -8.30 -39.21 -49.88
N VAL A 11 -9.38 -39.11 -50.67
CA VAL A 11 -10.48 -38.17 -50.40
C VAL A 11 -11.27 -38.58 -49.14
N ALA A 12 -11.49 -39.88 -48.90
CA ALA A 12 -12.12 -40.36 -47.67
C ALA A 12 -11.25 -40.13 -46.42
N CYS A 13 -9.92 -40.29 -46.51
CA CYS A 13 -9.01 -39.96 -45.42
C CYS A 13 -8.92 -38.45 -45.16
N LEU A 14 -8.95 -37.60 -46.19
CA LEU A 14 -8.98 -36.14 -46.03
C LEU A 14 -10.30 -35.66 -45.42
N LEU A 15 -11.44 -36.28 -45.77
CA LEU A 15 -12.74 -35.96 -45.16
C LEU A 15 -12.84 -36.39 -43.69
N LEU A 16 -12.20 -37.51 -43.30
CA LEU A 16 -12.12 -37.94 -41.91
C LEU A 16 -11.16 -37.07 -41.07
N ILE A 17 -10.11 -36.50 -41.67
CA ILE A 17 -9.23 -35.52 -41.00
C ILE A 17 -9.95 -34.18 -40.83
N THR A 18 -10.81 -33.76 -41.77
CA THR A 18 -11.63 -32.55 -41.60
C THR A 18 -12.82 -32.73 -40.65
N ALA A 19 -13.34 -33.96 -40.48
CA ALA A 19 -14.39 -34.25 -39.50
C ALA A 19 -13.81 -34.48 -38.09
N GLY A 20 -12.58 -34.99 -37.97
CA GLY A 20 -11.85 -35.09 -36.69
C GLY A 20 -11.28 -33.76 -36.18
N GLY A 21 -11.17 -32.75 -37.04
CA GLY A 21 -10.76 -31.38 -36.68
C GLY A 21 -11.89 -30.46 -36.20
N ALA A 22 -13.15 -30.92 -36.26
CA ALA A 22 -14.33 -30.13 -35.88
C ALA A 22 -14.91 -30.47 -34.50
N CYS A 23 -14.31 -31.42 -33.76
CA CYS A 23 -14.67 -31.76 -32.38
C CYS A 23 -13.45 -31.59 -31.45
N GLY A 24 -12.81 -30.42 -31.53
CA GLY A 24 -11.68 -30.05 -30.67
C GLY A 24 -11.64 -28.57 -30.31
N THR A 25 -12.73 -27.84 -30.54
CA THR A 25 -12.96 -26.55 -29.88
C THR A 25 -14.06 -26.78 -28.86
N GLU A 26 -13.71 -27.41 -27.74
CA GLU A 26 -14.31 -26.93 -26.51
C GLU A 26 -14.04 -25.42 -26.50
N VAL A 27 -15.10 -24.67 -26.73
CA VAL A 27 -15.18 -23.25 -26.46
C VAL A 27 -14.61 -23.10 -25.06
N ALA A 28 -13.36 -22.65 -24.94
CA ALA A 28 -12.80 -22.23 -23.68
C ALA A 28 -13.75 -21.14 -23.18
N LYS A 29 -14.67 -21.50 -22.28
CA LYS A 29 -15.59 -20.56 -21.69
C LYS A 29 -14.72 -19.42 -21.19
N ALA A 30 -14.93 -18.21 -21.71
CA ALA A 30 -14.30 -17.01 -21.18
C ALA A 30 -14.46 -17.08 -19.66
N GLN A 31 -13.34 -17.20 -18.94
CA GLN A 31 -13.40 -17.22 -17.49
C GLN A 31 -14.08 -15.92 -17.06
N SER A 32 -15.01 -16.00 -16.10
CA SER A 32 -15.63 -14.78 -15.58
C SER A 32 -14.55 -13.86 -15.01
N ARG A 33 -14.77 -12.54 -15.10
CA ARG A 33 -13.87 -11.53 -14.53
C ARG A 33 -13.48 -11.83 -13.09
N ALA A 34 -14.47 -12.19 -12.26
CA ALA A 34 -14.26 -12.61 -10.88
C ALA A 34 -13.27 -13.78 -10.72
N LYS A 35 -13.32 -14.78 -11.62
CA LYS A 35 -12.37 -15.89 -11.61
C LYS A 35 -10.97 -15.44 -12.01
N VAL A 36 -10.85 -14.56 -13.00
CA VAL A 36 -9.57 -13.97 -13.40
C VAL A 36 -8.96 -13.15 -12.26
N ALA A 37 -9.77 -12.30 -11.61
CA ALA A 37 -9.38 -11.49 -10.47
C ALA A 37 -8.90 -12.38 -9.30
N MET A 38 -9.66 -13.42 -8.94
CA MET A 38 -9.22 -14.36 -7.89
C MET A 38 -7.88 -15.02 -8.23
N THR A 39 -7.70 -15.51 -9.46
CA THR A 39 -6.42 -16.11 -9.88
C THR A 39 -5.27 -15.10 -9.87
N LEU A 40 -5.51 -13.83 -10.23
CA LEU A 40 -4.49 -12.78 -10.11
C LEU A 40 -4.11 -12.56 -8.64
N HIS A 41 -5.11 -12.47 -7.77
CA HIS A 41 -4.92 -12.25 -6.33
C HIS A 41 -4.14 -13.39 -5.66
N GLU A 42 -4.53 -14.63 -5.91
CA GLU A 42 -3.83 -15.83 -5.41
C GLU A 42 -2.36 -15.85 -5.85
N ASN A 43 -2.09 -15.57 -7.13
CA ASN A 43 -0.73 -15.55 -7.66
C ASN A 43 0.11 -14.41 -7.11
N ALA A 44 -0.49 -13.22 -6.92
CA ALA A 44 0.20 -12.08 -6.32
C ALA A 44 0.66 -12.41 -4.89
N TRP A 45 -0.22 -13.02 -4.10
CA TRP A 45 0.11 -13.46 -2.76
C TRP A 45 1.21 -14.51 -2.72
N ILE A 46 1.15 -15.50 -3.61
CA ILE A 46 2.21 -16.52 -3.71
C ILE A 46 3.55 -15.87 -4.04
N ASP A 47 3.62 -15.00 -5.06
CA ASP A 47 4.85 -14.32 -5.47
C ASP A 47 5.40 -13.42 -4.34
N VAL A 48 4.54 -12.63 -3.70
CA VAL A 48 4.95 -11.75 -2.59
C VAL A 48 5.44 -12.56 -1.39
N ALA A 49 4.73 -13.63 -1.02
CA ALA A 49 5.14 -14.49 0.09
C ALA A 49 6.45 -15.23 -0.22
N ASP A 50 6.70 -15.64 -1.46
CA ASP A 50 7.95 -16.27 -1.88
C ASP A 50 9.12 -15.29 -1.85
N ARG A 51 8.95 -14.09 -2.39
CA ARG A 51 10.00 -13.07 -2.47
C ARG A 51 10.39 -12.49 -1.12
N ALA A 52 9.45 -12.42 -0.17
CA ALA A 52 9.72 -11.97 1.20
C ALA A 52 10.82 -12.77 1.92
N LYS A 53 11.16 -13.97 1.44
CA LYS A 53 12.29 -14.76 1.93
C LYS A 53 13.65 -14.10 1.73
N SER A 54 13.83 -13.42 0.60
CA SER A 54 15.14 -12.93 0.15
C SER A 54 15.18 -11.42 -0.10
N ASP A 55 14.02 -10.77 -0.15
CA ASP A 55 13.90 -9.33 -0.38
C ASP A 55 13.07 -8.70 0.76
N PRO A 56 13.71 -7.95 1.68
CA PRO A 56 13.02 -7.32 2.79
C PRO A 56 11.93 -6.32 2.36
N ALA A 57 11.99 -5.74 1.15
CA ALA A 57 10.93 -4.87 0.65
C ALA A 57 9.57 -5.58 0.59
N TYR A 58 9.56 -6.87 0.20
CA TYR A 58 8.34 -7.69 0.19
C TYR A 58 7.87 -8.04 1.60
N LYS A 59 8.81 -8.31 2.54
CA LYS A 59 8.48 -8.49 3.97
C LYS A 59 7.78 -7.24 4.52
N TYR A 60 8.36 -6.06 4.30
CA TYR A 60 7.78 -4.80 4.75
C TYR A 60 6.48 -4.45 4.03
N ALA A 61 6.31 -4.83 2.77
CA ALA A 61 5.06 -4.66 2.04
C ALA A 61 3.89 -5.47 2.63
N ILE A 62 4.18 -6.68 3.15
CA ILE A 62 3.23 -7.50 3.91
C ILE A 62 2.86 -6.81 5.23
N TYR A 63 3.85 -6.27 5.96
CA TYR A 63 3.56 -5.48 7.16
C TYR A 63 2.77 -4.20 6.85
N GLN A 64 3.08 -3.51 5.76
CA GLN A 64 2.33 -2.33 5.31
C GLN A 64 0.91 -2.67 4.85
N SER A 65 0.65 -3.88 4.33
CA SER A 65 -0.73 -4.31 3.98
C SER A 65 -1.57 -4.65 5.20
N ARG A 66 -0.91 -4.89 6.34
CA ARG A 66 -1.50 -5.10 7.66
C ARG A 66 -2.40 -6.33 7.76
N THR A 67 -2.04 -7.40 7.04
CA THR A 67 -2.59 -8.74 7.24
C THR A 67 -2.52 -9.14 8.70
N ILE A 68 -3.52 -9.83 9.23
CA ILE A 68 -3.29 -10.59 10.46
C ILE A 68 -2.47 -11.87 10.23
N ALA A 69 -2.23 -12.30 8.98
CA ALA A 69 -1.43 -13.50 8.67
C ALA A 69 0.09 -13.23 8.69
N VAL A 70 0.58 -12.61 9.76
CA VAL A 70 2.02 -12.34 10.00
C VAL A 70 2.48 -12.93 11.32
N LYS A 71 3.78 -13.20 11.45
CA LYS A 71 4.35 -13.76 12.69
C LYS A 71 4.25 -12.82 13.88
N HIS A 72 4.32 -11.52 13.62
CA HIS A 72 4.33 -10.47 14.66
C HIS A 72 3.16 -9.49 14.50
N PRO A 73 1.90 -9.89 14.77
CA PRO A 73 0.74 -8.99 14.66
C PRO A 73 0.74 -7.85 15.69
N GLU A 74 1.48 -7.98 16.80
CA GLU A 74 1.68 -6.95 17.83
C GLU A 74 2.28 -5.65 17.28
N ILE A 75 3.08 -5.75 16.20
CA ILE A 75 3.68 -4.61 15.50
C ILE A 75 2.62 -3.62 15.02
N TYR A 76 1.40 -4.09 14.73
CA TYR A 76 0.32 -3.21 14.31
C TYR A 76 -0.19 -2.32 15.45
N LEU A 77 -0.37 -2.86 16.66
CA LEU A 77 -0.76 -2.04 17.81
C LEU A 77 0.36 -1.08 18.22
N GLN A 78 1.62 -1.52 18.14
CA GLN A 78 2.77 -0.63 18.35
C GLN A 78 2.81 0.49 17.30
N ALA A 79 2.53 0.18 16.04
CA ALA A 79 2.45 1.15 14.96
C ALA A 79 1.34 2.18 15.19
N ASP A 80 0.14 1.73 15.61
CA ASP A 80 -0.97 2.64 15.89
C ASP A 80 -0.80 3.41 17.19
N ALA A 81 0.02 2.93 18.13
CA ALA A 81 0.44 3.71 19.29
C ALA A 81 1.27 4.94 18.88
N LEU A 82 2.13 4.82 17.86
CA LEU A 82 2.87 5.97 17.30
C LEU A 82 1.91 7.02 16.70
N PHE A 83 0.90 6.57 15.95
CA PHE A 83 -0.11 7.49 15.43
C PHE A 83 -0.98 8.08 16.55
N ASN A 84 -1.34 7.29 17.57
CA ASN A 84 -2.11 7.75 18.72
C ASN A 84 -1.39 8.86 19.50
N GLU A 85 -0.06 8.80 19.60
CA GLU A 85 0.74 9.88 20.18
C GLU A 85 0.51 11.19 19.44
N ILE A 86 0.61 11.20 18.10
CA ILE A 86 0.33 12.38 17.27
C ILE A 86 -1.13 12.81 17.43
N LEU A 87 -2.07 11.88 17.32
CA LEU A 87 -3.52 12.11 17.40
C LEU A 87 -3.91 12.84 18.69
N THR A 88 -3.32 12.45 19.82
CA THR A 88 -3.68 12.99 21.15
C THR A 88 -2.86 14.20 21.57
N SER A 89 -1.66 14.40 21.03
CA SER A 89 -0.77 15.51 21.39
C SER A 89 -0.86 16.72 20.46
N GLU A 90 -1.08 16.51 19.16
CA GLU A 90 -1.07 17.59 18.18
C GLU A 90 -2.34 18.42 18.21
N LYS A 91 -2.16 19.74 18.05
CA LYS A 91 -3.28 20.69 18.07
C LYS A 91 -4.30 20.38 16.99
N ASN A 92 -5.56 20.67 17.29
CA ASN A 92 -6.70 20.55 16.39
C ASN A 92 -7.04 19.13 15.92
N MET A 93 -6.31 18.08 16.32
CA MET A 93 -6.57 16.71 15.86
C MET A 93 -7.99 16.23 16.19
N GLY A 94 -8.57 16.68 17.30
CA GLY A 94 -9.99 16.44 17.60
C GLY A 94 -10.96 17.06 16.59
N ALA A 95 -10.68 18.28 16.12
CA ALA A 95 -11.49 18.93 15.11
C ALA A 95 -11.31 18.31 13.71
N TYR A 96 -10.09 17.90 13.35
CA TYR A 96 -9.84 17.14 12.13
C TYR A 96 -10.56 15.80 12.14
N TYR A 97 -10.59 15.10 13.28
CA TYR A 97 -11.36 13.87 13.44
C TYR A 97 -12.86 14.10 13.21
N LEU A 98 -13.43 15.18 13.75
CA LEU A 98 -14.86 15.51 13.58
C LEU A 98 -15.21 15.99 12.16
N ASN A 99 -14.22 16.33 11.33
CA ASN A 99 -14.45 16.68 9.94
C ASN A 99 -14.72 15.41 9.10
N ARG A 100 -15.89 15.37 8.46
CA ARG A 100 -16.41 14.18 7.74
C ARG A 100 -16.80 14.45 6.30
N THR A 101 -16.48 15.62 5.75
CA THR A 101 -16.80 15.89 4.35
C THR A 101 -16.04 14.93 3.43
N GLN A 102 -16.74 14.38 2.45
CA GLN A 102 -16.16 13.53 1.40
C GLN A 102 -15.90 14.31 0.10
N ASP A 103 -16.15 15.63 0.13
CA ASP A 103 -15.83 16.56 -0.95
C ASP A 103 -14.48 17.23 -0.67
N LEU A 104 -13.53 17.08 -1.59
CA LEU A 104 -12.17 17.59 -1.44
C LEU A 104 -12.12 19.11 -1.29
N MET A 105 -12.85 19.85 -2.14
CA MET A 105 -12.78 21.32 -2.15
C MET A 105 -13.30 21.91 -0.84
N ARG A 106 -14.40 21.35 -0.35
CA ARG A 106 -14.97 21.69 0.95
C ARG A 106 -14.03 21.28 2.09
N GLN A 107 -13.39 20.11 2.01
CA GLN A 107 -12.46 19.67 3.04
C GLN A 107 -11.29 20.63 3.18
N GLU A 108 -10.71 21.08 2.06
CA GLU A 108 -9.61 22.03 2.08
C GLU A 108 -9.99 23.35 2.75
N GLU A 109 -11.21 23.85 2.52
CA GLU A 109 -11.72 25.04 3.19
C GLU A 109 -11.90 24.82 4.69
N GLU A 110 -12.58 23.75 5.08
CA GLU A 110 -12.84 23.42 6.48
C GLU A 110 -11.53 23.14 7.24
N TYR A 111 -10.55 22.50 6.63
CA TYR A 111 -9.23 22.26 7.22
C TYR A 111 -8.44 23.55 7.42
N ARG A 112 -8.48 24.49 6.44
CA ARG A 112 -7.89 25.83 6.62
C ARG A 112 -8.52 26.54 7.82
N GLU A 113 -9.84 26.45 7.99
CA GLU A 113 -10.50 27.03 9.16
C GLU A 113 -10.07 26.37 10.47
N ILE A 114 -10.00 25.03 10.51
CA ILE A 114 -9.56 24.27 11.68
C ILE A 114 -8.14 24.69 12.07
N GLN A 115 -7.24 24.81 11.09
CA GLN A 115 -5.86 25.24 11.30
C GLN A 115 -5.78 26.63 11.97
N HIS A 116 -6.66 27.56 11.59
CA HIS A 116 -6.68 28.93 12.13
C HIS A 116 -7.36 29.08 13.49
N LYS A 117 -8.35 28.23 13.82
CA LYS A 117 -9.14 28.37 15.07
C LYS A 117 -8.34 27.98 16.31
N GLY A 118 -7.35 27.09 16.18
CA GLY A 118 -6.61 26.54 17.31
C GLY A 118 -7.47 25.62 18.19
N GLY A 119 -6.83 24.80 19.02
CA GLY A 119 -7.52 23.76 19.78
C GLY A 119 -6.59 22.67 20.29
N ASP A 120 -7.15 21.81 21.14
CA ASP A 120 -6.44 20.67 21.73
C ASP A 120 -6.33 19.49 20.75
N GLY A 121 -5.50 18.52 21.11
CA GLY A 121 -5.49 17.20 20.49
C GLY A 121 -6.77 16.41 20.74
N PHE A 122 -6.88 15.28 20.03
CA PHE A 122 -8.01 14.38 20.17
C PHE A 122 -8.08 13.78 21.59
N LYS A 123 -9.29 13.62 22.12
CA LYS A 123 -9.52 13.04 23.44
C LYS A 123 -10.39 11.80 23.32
N TRP A 124 -9.86 10.64 23.72
CA TRP A 124 -10.60 9.38 23.75
C TRP A 124 -11.86 9.44 24.64
N SER A 125 -11.91 10.32 25.64
CA SER A 125 -13.11 10.55 26.44
C SER A 125 -14.27 11.17 25.65
N SER A 126 -14.01 11.76 24.49
CA SER A 126 -15.01 12.30 23.57
C SER A 126 -15.35 11.36 22.41
N PHE A 127 -14.64 10.24 22.29
CA PHE A 127 -14.90 9.22 21.29
C PHE A 127 -16.13 8.39 21.68
N SER A 128 -16.96 8.06 20.68
CA SER A 128 -18.03 7.08 20.81
C SER A 128 -17.90 6.05 19.70
N ILE A 129 -17.89 4.77 20.09
CA ILE A 129 -17.87 3.65 19.16
C ILE A 129 -19.17 3.58 18.34
N GLU A 130 -20.30 4.04 18.90
CA GLU A 130 -21.62 4.07 18.27
C GLU A 130 -21.69 4.98 17.04
N ASN A 131 -20.72 5.89 16.87
CA ASN A 131 -20.63 6.72 15.67
C ASN A 131 -20.08 5.95 14.47
N HIS A 132 -19.47 4.77 14.67
CA HIS A 132 -18.85 3.98 13.61
C HIS A 132 -19.75 2.84 13.16
N ASN A 133 -19.76 2.62 11.85
CA ASN A 133 -20.55 1.58 11.20
C ASN A 133 -19.63 0.39 10.89
N PRO A 134 -19.95 -0.84 11.34
CA PRO A 134 -19.15 -1.99 10.96
C PRO A 134 -19.31 -2.26 9.46
N VAL A 135 -18.18 -2.47 8.77
CA VAL A 135 -18.14 -2.97 7.38
C VAL A 135 -17.45 -4.33 7.34
N GLY A 136 -17.97 -5.26 6.54
CA GLY A 136 -17.32 -6.56 6.37
C GLY A 136 -16.00 -6.47 5.61
N TYR A 137 -15.02 -7.32 5.94
CA TYR A 137 -13.71 -7.33 5.27
C TYR A 137 -13.81 -7.45 3.75
N LYS A 138 -14.59 -8.41 3.24
CA LYS A 138 -14.82 -8.57 1.81
C LYS A 138 -15.63 -7.42 1.20
N GLU A 139 -16.61 -6.92 1.95
CA GLU A 139 -17.53 -5.88 1.48
C GLU A 139 -16.79 -4.60 1.11
N MET A 140 -15.81 -4.20 1.95
CA MET A 140 -14.97 -3.04 1.72
C MET A 140 -14.26 -3.06 0.37
N TYR A 141 -13.86 -4.25 -0.11
CA TYR A 141 -13.10 -4.38 -1.36
C TYR A 141 -13.94 -4.40 -2.64
N HIS A 142 -15.26 -4.50 -2.54
CA HIS A 142 -16.18 -4.53 -3.69
C HIS A 142 -15.82 -5.57 -4.78
N THR A 143 -15.23 -6.70 -4.38
CA THR A 143 -14.84 -7.79 -5.31
C THR A 143 -15.10 -9.17 -4.72
N GLU A 144 -15.22 -10.15 -5.62
CA GLU A 144 -15.25 -11.58 -5.28
C GLU A 144 -13.84 -12.17 -5.13
N ALA A 145 -12.78 -11.46 -5.53
CA ALA A 145 -11.38 -11.88 -5.43
C ALA A 145 -10.83 -11.72 -4.00
N PHE A 146 -11.50 -12.32 -3.03
CA PHE A 146 -11.18 -12.23 -1.60
C PHE A 146 -10.93 -13.61 -1.00
N MET A 147 -9.78 -13.78 -0.36
CA MET A 147 -9.41 -14.97 0.40
C MET A 147 -9.85 -14.85 1.87
N PRO A 148 -10.63 -15.81 2.40
CA PRO A 148 -11.37 -15.64 3.65
C PRO A 148 -10.60 -15.20 4.90
N PHE A 149 -9.33 -15.60 5.03
CA PHE A 149 -8.54 -15.34 6.23
C PHE A 149 -7.33 -14.44 5.95
N ILE A 150 -6.57 -14.72 4.89
CA ILE A 150 -5.33 -13.98 4.62
C ILE A 150 -5.58 -12.51 4.25
N ASP A 151 -6.79 -12.16 3.80
CA ASP A 151 -7.18 -10.77 3.49
C ASP A 151 -7.85 -10.07 4.69
N ILE A 152 -7.94 -10.71 5.85
CA ILE A 152 -8.33 -10.01 7.08
C ILE A 152 -7.19 -9.08 7.48
N ARG A 153 -7.51 -7.79 7.62
CA ARG A 153 -6.55 -6.73 7.97
C ARG A 153 -6.93 -6.09 9.30
N LEU A 154 -5.93 -5.71 10.09
CA LEU A 154 -6.10 -4.63 11.05
C LEU A 154 -5.72 -3.33 10.33
N HIS A 155 -6.68 -2.60 9.77
CA HIS A 155 -6.36 -1.38 9.01
C HIS A 155 -5.70 -0.33 9.88
N PHE A 156 -4.85 0.51 9.27
CA PHE A 156 -4.16 1.60 9.97
C PHE A 156 -5.17 2.50 10.68
N MET A 157 -4.98 2.75 11.98
CA MET A 157 -5.94 3.48 12.81
C MET A 157 -6.21 4.88 12.27
N GLY A 158 -5.18 5.53 11.71
CA GLY A 158 -5.33 6.83 11.08
C GLY A 158 -6.33 6.85 9.91
N SER A 159 -6.39 5.77 9.13
CA SER A 159 -7.34 5.61 8.03
C SER A 159 -8.72 5.20 8.54
N SER A 160 -8.78 4.21 9.43
CA SER A 160 -10.03 3.60 9.88
C SER A 160 -10.86 4.51 10.78
N LEU A 161 -10.25 5.41 11.59
CA LEU A 161 -10.97 6.46 12.31
C LEU A 161 -11.65 7.48 11.38
N LYS A 162 -11.27 7.49 10.09
CA LYS A 162 -11.82 8.37 9.05
C LYS A 162 -12.37 7.62 7.85
N GLY A 163 -12.78 6.36 8.05
CA GLY A 163 -13.48 5.63 7.01
C GLY A 163 -14.69 6.41 6.48
N THR A 164 -14.92 6.31 5.17
CA THR A 164 -16.09 6.90 4.52
C THR A 164 -17.36 6.39 5.21
N ASP A 165 -18.33 7.29 5.42
CA ASP A 165 -19.56 6.99 6.16
C ASP A 165 -19.34 6.35 7.54
N TRP A 166 -18.22 6.70 8.19
CA TRP A 166 -17.80 6.18 9.49
C TRP A 166 -17.56 4.67 9.50
N GLN A 167 -17.26 4.08 8.35
CA GLN A 167 -17.03 2.66 8.26
C GLN A 167 -15.70 2.23 8.88
N ALA A 168 -15.70 1.12 9.60
CA ALA A 168 -14.50 0.45 10.07
C ALA A 168 -14.75 -1.07 10.17
N THR A 169 -13.71 -1.88 10.01
CA THR A 169 -13.84 -3.33 10.18
C THR A 169 -13.95 -3.69 11.67
N PRO A 170 -14.52 -4.86 12.03
CA PRO A 170 -14.62 -5.30 13.42
C PRO A 170 -13.30 -5.23 14.19
N LEU A 171 -12.18 -5.64 13.57
CA LEU A 171 -10.88 -5.58 14.21
C LEU A 171 -10.38 -4.15 14.46
N SER A 172 -10.54 -3.22 13.50
CA SER A 172 -10.20 -1.81 13.73
C SER A 172 -11.11 -1.15 14.78
N MET A 173 -12.40 -1.51 14.82
CA MET A 173 -13.31 -1.01 15.87
C MET A 173 -12.91 -1.50 17.27
N ALA A 174 -12.50 -2.77 17.40
CA ALA A 174 -11.96 -3.29 18.65
C ALA A 174 -10.63 -2.61 19.06
N GLU A 175 -9.78 -2.26 18.09
CA GLU A 175 -8.58 -1.44 18.32
C GLU A 175 -8.93 -0.03 18.86
N PHE A 176 -9.99 0.62 18.34
CA PHE A 176 -10.41 1.91 18.89
C PHE A 176 -10.78 1.78 20.38
N LEU A 177 -11.51 0.72 20.73
CA LEU A 177 -11.82 0.42 22.13
C LEU A 177 -10.55 0.16 22.94
N TYR A 178 -9.56 -0.54 22.39
CA TYR A 178 -8.26 -0.79 23.05
C TYR A 178 -7.56 0.51 23.45
N PHE A 179 -7.42 1.46 22.52
CA PHE A 179 -6.83 2.77 22.81
C PHE A 179 -7.73 3.66 23.67
N GLN A 180 -9.06 3.61 23.48
CA GLN A 180 -10.01 4.33 24.33
C GLN A 180 -9.90 3.92 25.81
N ASN A 181 -9.62 2.64 26.06
CA ASN A 181 -9.41 2.09 27.40
C ASN A 181 -7.96 2.25 27.90
N GLY A 182 -7.15 3.02 27.20
CA GLY A 182 -5.82 3.46 27.59
C GLY A 182 -4.70 2.47 27.27
N ALA A 183 -4.92 1.52 26.33
CA ALA A 183 -3.90 0.56 25.88
C ALA A 183 -3.12 -0.06 27.06
N LYS A 184 -3.85 -0.48 28.10
CA LYS A 184 -3.24 -0.91 29.35
C LYS A 184 -2.39 -2.15 29.09
N LYS A 185 -1.25 -2.25 29.77
CA LYS A 185 -0.29 -3.38 29.70
C LYS A 185 -0.89 -4.80 29.77
N ASN A 186 -2.11 -4.95 30.30
CA ASN A 186 -2.81 -6.22 30.45
C ASN A 186 -4.17 -6.28 29.73
N SER A 187 -4.46 -5.30 28.86
CA SER A 187 -5.57 -5.37 27.90
C SER A 187 -5.10 -6.14 26.67
N PHE A 188 -6.02 -6.88 26.04
CA PHE A 188 -5.74 -7.71 24.88
C PHE A 188 -6.85 -7.59 23.85
N LEU A 189 -6.48 -7.63 22.58
CA LEU A 189 -7.42 -7.93 21.50
C LEU A 189 -7.52 -9.45 21.35
N ILE A 190 -8.75 -9.94 21.21
CA ILE A 190 -9.08 -11.33 20.95
C ILE A 190 -9.80 -11.41 19.61
N VAL A 191 -9.26 -12.19 18.67
CA VAL A 191 -9.74 -12.28 17.28
C VAL A 191 -10.15 -13.72 16.96
N THR A 192 -11.29 -13.83 16.31
CA THR A 192 -11.89 -15.11 15.92
C THR A 192 -11.53 -15.49 14.48
N GLY A 193 -11.78 -16.74 14.09
CA GLY A 193 -11.49 -17.23 12.73
C GLY A 193 -12.25 -16.52 11.60
N LYS A 194 -13.30 -15.74 11.91
CA LYS A 194 -14.03 -14.91 10.93
C LYS A 194 -13.61 -13.43 10.96
N GLY A 195 -12.69 -13.05 11.83
CA GLY A 195 -12.27 -11.66 12.03
C GLY A 195 -13.15 -10.86 12.99
N THR A 196 -14.17 -11.46 13.62
CA THR A 196 -14.84 -10.83 14.78
C THR A 196 -13.80 -10.59 15.88
N ALA A 197 -13.80 -9.40 16.45
CA ALA A 197 -12.80 -8.98 17.42
C ALA A 197 -13.43 -8.44 18.71
N TYR A 198 -12.68 -8.61 19.81
CA TYR A 198 -13.08 -8.22 21.15
C TYR A 198 -11.91 -7.55 21.87
N LEU A 199 -12.21 -6.60 22.72
CA LEU A 199 -11.30 -6.07 23.72
C LEU A 199 -11.52 -6.80 25.05
N TYR A 200 -10.49 -7.46 25.54
CA TYR A 200 -10.38 -7.80 26.95
C TYR A 200 -9.74 -6.65 27.73
N SER A 201 -10.43 -6.18 28.78
CA SER A 201 -9.91 -5.21 29.74
C SER A 201 -9.77 -5.84 31.13
N PRO A 202 -8.58 -5.77 31.74
CA PRO A 202 -8.35 -6.33 33.07
C PRO A 202 -9.13 -5.54 34.14
N PRO A 203 -9.38 -6.13 35.33
CA PRO A 203 -10.03 -5.41 36.41
C PRO A 203 -9.16 -4.23 36.85
N GLY A 204 -9.80 -3.09 37.12
CA GLY A 204 -9.19 -1.91 37.71
C GLY A 204 -9.42 -1.88 39.23
N LEU A 205 -8.90 -0.84 39.89
CA LEU A 205 -9.07 -0.67 41.34
C LEU A 205 -10.56 -0.61 41.78
N PHE A 206 -11.43 -0.12 40.89
CA PHE A 206 -12.88 0.04 41.13
C PHE A 206 -13.75 -0.56 40.00
N SER A 207 -13.17 -1.35 39.08
CA SER A 207 -13.90 -1.91 37.94
C SER A 207 -13.61 -3.39 37.77
N LYS A 208 -14.64 -4.18 37.45
CA LYS A 208 -14.49 -5.60 37.11
C LYS A 208 -13.74 -5.77 35.78
N GLU A 209 -13.28 -6.99 35.52
CA GLU A 209 -12.81 -7.36 34.18
C GLU A 209 -13.97 -7.27 33.18
N LYS A 210 -13.65 -6.93 31.94
CA LYS A 210 -14.64 -6.76 30.87
C LYS A 210 -14.15 -7.42 29.60
N LEU A 211 -15.08 -8.06 28.91
CA LEU A 211 -14.91 -8.48 27.53
C LEU A 211 -15.93 -7.70 26.71
N VAL A 212 -15.44 -6.93 25.74
CA VAL A 212 -16.25 -6.00 24.95
C VAL A 212 -16.09 -6.37 23.49
N ARG A 213 -17.19 -6.62 22.78
CA ARG A 213 -17.17 -6.85 21.33
C ARG A 213 -16.85 -5.53 20.61
N TYR A 214 -16.35 -5.62 19.38
CA TYR A 214 -15.95 -4.47 18.55
C TYR A 214 -16.95 -3.29 18.51
N ASP A 215 -18.24 -3.54 18.68
CA ASP A 215 -19.32 -2.54 18.68
C ASP A 215 -19.55 -1.87 20.04
N GLY A 216 -18.80 -2.25 21.07
CA GLY A 216 -18.94 -1.72 22.43
C GLY A 216 -19.83 -2.56 23.36
N GLU A 217 -20.45 -3.64 22.86
CA GLU A 217 -21.30 -4.49 23.71
C GLU A 217 -20.46 -5.35 24.66
N GLU A 218 -20.73 -5.26 25.97
CA GLU A 218 -20.14 -6.17 26.96
C GLU A 218 -20.74 -7.58 26.80
N THR A 219 -19.89 -8.60 26.76
CA THR A 219 -20.27 -10.02 26.70
C THR A 219 -19.48 -10.84 27.72
N GLU A 220 -19.98 -12.02 28.06
CA GLU A 220 -19.28 -12.98 28.93
C GLU A 220 -18.62 -14.12 28.15
N GLN A 221 -18.99 -14.32 26.88
CA GLN A 221 -18.56 -15.45 26.07
C GLN A 221 -18.22 -15.02 24.64
N ILE A 222 -17.34 -15.80 24.01
CA ILE A 222 -17.01 -15.71 22.59
C ILE A 222 -17.58 -16.97 21.92
N GLU A 223 -18.57 -16.79 21.05
CA GLU A 223 -19.27 -17.91 20.40
C GLU A 223 -18.44 -18.58 19.29
N GLU A 224 -17.46 -17.86 18.76
CA GLU A 224 -16.64 -18.29 17.63
C GLU A 224 -15.25 -18.73 18.07
N THR A 225 -14.62 -19.60 17.26
CA THR A 225 -13.25 -20.06 17.46
C THR A 225 -12.27 -18.88 17.55
N VAL A 226 -11.62 -18.72 18.69
CA VAL A 226 -10.54 -17.76 18.90
C VAL A 226 -9.26 -18.28 18.25
N VAL A 227 -8.62 -17.46 17.43
CA VAL A 227 -7.43 -17.85 16.65
C VAL A 227 -6.21 -16.97 16.93
N LEU A 228 -6.41 -15.80 17.53
CA LEU A 228 -5.35 -14.84 17.85
C LEU A 228 -5.74 -14.06 19.11
N ILE A 229 -4.83 -13.99 20.09
CA ILE A 229 -4.93 -13.10 21.25
C ILE A 229 -3.63 -12.31 21.32
N PHE A 230 -3.70 -10.99 21.32
CA PHE A 230 -2.50 -10.16 21.30
C PHE A 230 -2.70 -8.78 21.93
N ASN A 231 -1.60 -8.20 22.37
CA ASN A 231 -1.49 -6.78 22.68
C ASN A 231 -0.17 -6.24 22.09
N GLU A 232 0.32 -5.09 22.56
CA GLU A 232 1.59 -4.52 22.09
C GLU A 232 2.83 -5.34 22.47
N ASP A 233 2.73 -6.25 23.44
CA ASP A 233 3.89 -6.96 24.02
C ASP A 233 3.85 -8.49 23.81
N TYR A 234 2.67 -9.11 23.85
CA TYR A 234 2.51 -10.56 23.93
C TYR A 234 1.48 -11.08 22.95
N VAL A 235 1.77 -12.23 22.35
CA VAL A 235 0.94 -12.88 21.35
C VAL A 235 0.72 -14.36 21.64
N TRP A 236 -0.52 -14.82 21.47
CA TRP A 236 -0.85 -16.22 21.24
C TRP A 236 -1.47 -16.34 19.84
N TYR A 237 -0.75 -17.03 18.95
CA TYR A 237 -1.16 -17.19 17.56
C TYR A 237 -0.64 -18.52 16.98
N PRO A 238 -1.33 -19.65 17.24
CA PRO A 238 -0.90 -20.97 16.80
C PRO A 238 -0.70 -21.09 15.29
N LEU A 239 -1.46 -20.33 14.49
CA LEU A 239 -1.32 -20.35 13.03
C LEU A 239 0.08 -19.91 12.56
N MET A 240 0.76 -19.07 13.35
CA MET A 240 2.05 -18.48 12.99
C MET A 240 3.21 -18.97 13.87
N ASP A 241 3.02 -20.08 14.60
CA ASP A 241 3.98 -20.64 15.55
C ASP A 241 4.48 -19.59 16.56
N ARG A 242 3.58 -18.72 17.05
CA ARG A 242 3.86 -17.70 18.07
C ARG A 242 3.04 -17.95 19.33
N ASP A 243 3.70 -18.02 20.48
CA ASP A 243 3.06 -18.33 21.76
C ASP A 243 3.87 -17.78 22.95
N ASP A 244 3.37 -16.69 23.53
CA ASP A 244 4.03 -15.95 24.61
C ASP A 244 3.39 -16.23 25.98
N ARG A 245 2.63 -17.31 26.12
CA ARG A 245 1.95 -17.69 27.39
C ARG A 245 2.91 -17.82 28.57
N ASN A 246 4.15 -18.24 28.31
CA ASN A 246 5.19 -18.38 29.34
C ASN A 246 5.72 -17.02 29.83
N GLU A 247 5.48 -15.94 29.09
CA GLU A 247 5.97 -14.59 29.39
C GLU A 247 4.88 -13.72 30.01
N SER A 248 3.60 -14.06 29.81
CA SER A 248 2.46 -13.33 30.35
C SER A 248 1.42 -14.24 31.00
N THR A 249 1.34 -14.19 32.34
CA THR A 249 0.31 -14.91 33.12
C THR A 249 -1.10 -14.48 32.71
N ARG A 250 -1.28 -13.24 32.26
CA ARG A 250 -2.59 -12.78 31.77
C ARG A 250 -2.94 -13.46 30.46
N LEU A 251 -2.02 -13.51 29.51
CA LEU A 251 -2.23 -14.18 28.23
C LEU A 251 -2.54 -15.67 28.44
N LEU A 252 -1.76 -16.35 29.30
CA LEU A 252 -2.03 -17.75 29.69
C LEU A 252 -3.49 -17.94 30.13
N LYS A 253 -3.96 -17.12 31.08
CA LYS A 253 -5.35 -17.19 31.57
C LYS A 253 -6.37 -16.93 30.46
N LEU A 254 -6.12 -15.98 29.57
CA LEU A 254 -7.03 -15.68 28.45
C LEU A 254 -7.13 -16.85 27.47
N VAL A 255 -6.02 -17.49 27.16
CA VAL A 255 -6.00 -18.68 26.30
C VAL A 255 -6.77 -19.82 26.97
N GLU A 256 -6.53 -20.10 28.24
CA GLU A 256 -7.27 -21.13 29.00
C GLU A 256 -8.78 -20.85 29.10
N THR A 257 -9.18 -19.57 29.07
CA THR A 257 -10.58 -19.17 29.22
C THR A 257 -11.33 -19.15 27.89
N TYR A 258 -10.71 -18.66 26.83
CA TYR A 258 -11.40 -18.30 25.58
C TYR A 258 -10.97 -19.09 24.35
N ALA A 259 -9.91 -19.89 24.42
CA ALA A 259 -9.38 -20.62 23.28
C ALA A 259 -9.20 -22.11 23.59
N GLU A 260 -9.17 -22.94 22.54
CA GLU A 260 -8.75 -24.34 22.65
C GLU A 260 -7.35 -24.53 22.03
N GLU A 261 -6.57 -25.44 22.59
CA GLU A 261 -5.18 -25.69 22.17
C GLU A 261 -5.10 -26.07 20.68
N GLY A 262 -4.21 -25.42 19.94
CA GLY A 262 -3.96 -25.72 18.53
C GLY A 262 -5.06 -25.27 17.56
N GLN A 263 -6.05 -24.50 18.00
CA GLN A 263 -7.06 -23.95 17.10
C GLN A 263 -6.46 -22.98 16.08
N VAL A 264 -6.84 -23.18 14.82
CA VAL A 264 -6.45 -22.37 13.67
C VAL A 264 -7.70 -22.05 12.84
N PRO A 265 -7.72 -20.93 12.11
CA PRO A 265 -8.84 -20.60 11.23
C PRO A 265 -8.98 -21.63 10.10
N LYS A 266 -10.17 -21.65 9.50
CA LYS A 266 -10.40 -22.43 8.28
C LYS A 266 -9.71 -21.73 7.10
N LEU A 267 -8.71 -22.40 6.53
CA LEU A 267 -7.99 -21.93 5.34
C LEU A 267 -8.41 -22.71 4.09
N THR A 268 -8.43 -22.03 2.94
CA THR A 268 -8.41 -22.69 1.63
C THR A 268 -7.06 -23.38 1.39
N ALA A 269 -6.99 -24.26 0.37
CA ALA A 269 -5.74 -24.92 0.01
C ALA A 269 -4.65 -23.93 -0.41
N VAL A 270 -5.04 -22.85 -1.11
CA VAL A 270 -4.12 -21.79 -1.54
C VAL A 270 -3.63 -20.98 -0.34
N GLU A 271 -4.54 -20.54 0.53
CA GLU A 271 -4.16 -19.83 1.78
C GLU A 271 -3.23 -20.65 2.65
N LYS A 272 -3.44 -21.96 2.78
CA LYS A 272 -2.54 -22.82 3.55
C LYS A 272 -1.10 -22.75 3.03
N GLY A 273 -0.92 -22.84 1.71
CA GLY A 273 0.40 -22.73 1.09
C GLY A 273 1.05 -21.35 1.26
N ILE A 274 0.25 -20.28 1.24
CA ILE A 274 0.75 -18.92 1.47
C ILE A 274 1.13 -18.73 2.95
N VAL A 275 0.27 -19.13 3.89
CA VAL A 275 0.49 -19.02 5.34
C VAL A 275 1.73 -19.78 5.78
N GLU A 276 1.99 -20.98 5.23
CA GLU A 276 3.22 -21.73 5.50
C GLU A 276 4.49 -20.91 5.15
N LYS A 277 4.46 -20.13 4.07
CA LYS A 277 5.56 -19.22 3.69
C LYS A 277 5.62 -18.00 4.58
N LEU A 278 4.48 -17.32 4.81
CA LEU A 278 4.42 -16.12 5.64
C LEU A 278 4.92 -16.40 7.06
N ARG A 279 4.61 -17.57 7.62
CA ARG A 279 5.11 -17.99 8.93
C ARG A 279 6.63 -17.99 9.03
N GLN A 280 7.30 -18.37 7.95
CA GLN A 280 8.76 -18.43 7.89
C GLN A 280 9.36 -17.07 7.53
N HIS A 281 8.71 -16.30 6.66
CA HIS A 281 9.30 -15.13 6.02
C HIS A 281 8.94 -13.80 6.68
N THR A 282 7.97 -13.77 7.60
CA THR A 282 7.58 -12.55 8.33
C THR A 282 8.22 -12.41 9.71
N GLY A 283 9.15 -13.30 10.08
CA GLY A 283 9.98 -13.11 11.28
C GLY A 283 11.04 -12.01 11.09
N PHE A 284 11.60 -11.53 12.19
CA PHE A 284 12.65 -10.52 12.19
C PHE A 284 14.04 -11.12 12.43
N ASP A 285 15.00 -10.72 11.62
CA ASP A 285 16.39 -11.18 11.71
C ASP A 285 17.25 -10.28 12.59
N SER A 286 16.77 -9.06 12.89
CA SER A 286 17.45 -8.07 13.74
C SER A 286 16.48 -7.04 14.29
N LYS A 287 16.93 -6.21 15.24
CA LYS A 287 16.13 -5.09 15.75
C LYS A 287 15.88 -4.02 14.68
N THR A 288 16.82 -3.81 13.75
CA THR A 288 16.64 -2.88 12.63
C THR A 288 15.58 -3.37 11.65
N ASP A 289 15.52 -4.68 11.38
CA ASP A 289 14.48 -5.32 10.54
C ASP A 289 13.09 -5.16 11.18
N GLU A 290 12.97 -5.44 12.49
CA GLU A 290 11.76 -5.17 13.26
C GLU A 290 11.35 -3.69 13.19
N LEU A 291 12.30 -2.77 13.32
CA LEU A 291 12.03 -1.33 13.30
C LEU A 291 11.59 -0.83 11.91
N PHE A 292 12.11 -1.41 10.82
CA PHE A 292 11.58 -1.14 9.48
C PHE A 292 10.16 -1.69 9.34
N ALA A 293 9.89 -2.91 9.78
CA ALA A 293 8.54 -3.47 9.76
C ALA A 293 7.55 -2.59 10.53
N LEU A 294 7.93 -2.09 11.71
CA LEU A 294 7.17 -1.13 12.50
C LEU A 294 6.94 0.18 11.72
N ALA A 295 7.99 0.78 11.14
CA ALA A 295 7.88 2.02 10.39
C ALA A 295 6.93 1.90 9.18
N TYR A 296 6.96 0.77 8.47
CA TYR A 296 6.06 0.51 7.33
C TYR A 296 4.63 0.17 7.77
N ALA A 297 4.46 -0.58 8.86
CA ALA A 297 3.14 -0.84 9.47
C ALA A 297 2.47 0.45 9.99
N ALA A 298 3.28 1.38 10.52
CA ALA A 298 2.86 2.72 10.97
C ALA A 298 2.74 3.74 9.83
N LYS A 299 3.02 3.33 8.59
CA LYS A 299 2.91 4.17 7.40
C LYS A 299 3.77 5.45 7.53
N LEU A 300 4.91 5.38 8.22
CA LEU A 300 5.74 6.56 8.47
C LEU A 300 6.19 7.20 7.16
N HIS A 301 5.94 8.50 7.03
CA HIS A 301 6.31 9.30 5.86
C HIS A 301 7.51 10.22 6.16
N ALA A 302 8.13 10.80 5.13
CA ALA A 302 9.19 11.80 5.30
C ALA A 302 8.76 13.02 6.15
N THR A 303 7.46 13.31 6.24
CA THR A 303 6.90 14.37 7.10
C THR A 303 6.79 13.96 8.57
N THR A 304 6.85 12.66 8.89
CA THR A 304 6.86 12.17 10.28
C THR A 304 8.23 12.22 10.95
N TRP A 305 9.24 12.68 10.21
CA TRP A 305 10.64 12.75 10.63
C TRP A 305 10.83 13.36 12.02
N ASP A 306 10.15 14.46 12.27
CA ASP A 306 10.26 15.21 13.52
C ASP A 306 9.44 14.62 14.66
N TYR A 307 8.40 13.84 14.33
CA TYR A 307 7.51 13.21 15.29
C TYR A 307 8.14 11.96 15.91
N HIS A 308 8.94 11.20 15.15
CA HIS A 308 9.51 9.92 15.59
C HIS A 308 11.03 9.89 15.47
N ARG A 309 11.70 10.89 16.04
CA ARG A 309 13.15 11.12 15.88
C ARG A 309 14.01 9.91 16.25
N GLU A 310 13.67 9.22 17.34
CA GLU A 310 14.47 8.08 17.81
C GLU A 310 14.39 6.90 16.83
N ILE A 311 13.22 6.66 16.23
CA ILE A 311 13.07 5.65 15.16
C ILE A 311 13.94 6.02 13.97
N PHE A 312 13.87 7.27 13.52
CA PHE A 312 14.60 7.72 12.33
C PHE A 312 16.13 7.81 12.54
N LYS A 313 16.60 8.07 13.76
CA LYS A 313 18.04 7.98 14.11
C LYS A 313 18.56 6.55 13.99
N GLU A 314 17.78 5.57 14.42
CA GLU A 314 18.15 4.15 14.32
C GLU A 314 18.11 3.66 12.87
N LEU A 315 17.07 4.02 12.12
CA LEU A 315 16.90 3.58 10.73
C LEU A 315 17.85 4.28 9.74
N TYR A 316 18.19 5.55 10.00
CA TYR A 316 18.97 6.39 9.10
C TYR A 316 20.01 7.24 9.85
N PRO A 317 20.97 6.62 10.56
CA PRO A 317 21.88 7.33 11.47
C PRO A 317 22.69 8.42 10.77
N ARG A 318 23.27 8.12 9.60
CA ARG A 318 24.01 9.09 8.78
C ARG A 318 23.14 10.29 8.42
N TYR A 319 21.97 10.04 7.83
CA TYR A 319 21.09 11.12 7.38
C TYR A 319 20.50 11.91 8.55
N SER A 320 20.19 11.28 9.68
CA SER A 320 19.74 12.00 10.89
C SER A 320 20.81 12.94 11.46
N ALA A 321 22.09 12.56 11.37
CA ALA A 321 23.20 13.40 11.80
C ALA A 321 23.46 14.56 10.83
N GLU A 322 23.35 14.31 9.52
CA GLU A 322 23.68 15.30 8.47
C GLU A 322 22.51 16.25 8.13
N TYR A 323 21.28 15.73 7.99
CA TYR A 323 20.07 16.55 7.73
C TYR A 323 19.52 17.22 9.00
N GLY A 324 19.75 16.61 10.17
CA GLY A 324 19.14 17.04 11.42
C GLY A 324 17.61 16.88 11.44
N PHE A 325 16.97 17.65 12.33
CA PHE A 325 15.52 17.66 12.58
C PHE A 325 15.00 19.11 12.55
N GLY A 326 13.69 19.31 12.51
CA GLY A 326 13.00 20.60 12.31
C GLY A 326 12.58 20.84 10.84
N ARG A 327 12.47 19.77 10.06
CA ARG A 327 12.17 19.74 8.61
C ARG A 327 11.72 18.34 8.18
N HIS A 328 11.27 18.21 6.94
CA HIS A 328 11.00 16.90 6.34
C HIS A 328 12.29 16.07 6.20
N ALA A 329 12.14 14.75 6.27
CA ALA A 329 13.20 13.80 6.00
C ALA A 329 13.76 13.92 4.57
N PRO A 330 14.93 13.34 4.28
CA PRO A 330 15.42 13.20 2.92
C PRO A 330 14.37 12.61 1.97
N SER A 331 14.24 13.19 0.77
CA SER A 331 13.19 12.82 -0.19
C SER A 331 13.26 11.36 -0.64
N PHE A 332 14.43 10.72 -0.59
CA PHE A 332 14.57 9.32 -0.97
C PHE A 332 13.70 8.40 -0.11
N ILE A 333 13.37 8.78 1.13
CA ILE A 333 12.49 8.00 2.01
C ILE A 333 11.09 7.88 1.38
N SER A 334 10.55 8.96 0.79
CA SER A 334 9.25 8.92 0.11
C SER A 334 9.26 7.96 -1.09
N TYR A 335 10.37 7.83 -1.82
CA TYR A 335 10.46 6.93 -2.98
C TYR A 335 10.80 5.49 -2.61
N ARG A 336 11.56 5.28 -1.52
CA ARG A 336 11.67 3.97 -0.90
C ARG A 336 10.30 3.48 -0.43
N ASN A 337 9.53 4.34 0.22
CA ASN A 337 8.17 4.03 0.64
C ASN A 337 7.24 3.79 -0.56
N ALA A 338 7.43 4.51 -1.66
CA ALA A 338 6.67 4.27 -2.90
C ALA A 338 6.89 2.86 -3.45
N HIS A 339 8.11 2.34 -3.37
CA HIS A 339 8.40 0.98 -3.78
C HIS A 339 7.68 -0.05 -2.89
N VAL A 340 7.77 0.09 -1.57
CA VAL A 340 7.08 -0.82 -0.63
C VAL A 340 5.56 -0.73 -0.78
N ALA A 341 5.01 0.47 -1.00
CA ALA A 341 3.59 0.68 -1.21
C ALA A 341 3.10 0.04 -2.52
N TRP A 342 3.86 0.15 -3.61
CA TRP A 342 3.56 -0.58 -4.86
C TRP A 342 3.45 -2.08 -4.56
N LEU A 343 4.45 -2.68 -3.91
CA LEU A 343 4.43 -4.11 -3.58
C LEU A 343 3.26 -4.47 -2.65
N SER A 344 2.96 -3.62 -1.66
CA SER A 344 1.86 -3.82 -0.72
C SER A 344 0.50 -3.82 -1.43
N ASN A 345 0.34 -2.96 -2.44
CA ASN A 345 -0.87 -2.86 -3.23
C ASN A 345 -1.13 -4.10 -4.11
N LEU A 346 -0.10 -4.89 -4.45
CA LEU A 346 -0.26 -6.10 -5.28
C LEU A 346 -1.14 -7.16 -4.61
N ILE A 347 -1.13 -7.22 -3.28
CA ILE A 347 -1.88 -8.20 -2.47
C ILE A 347 -3.20 -7.65 -1.92
N SER A 348 -3.71 -6.57 -2.51
CA SER A 348 -5.04 -6.06 -2.21
C SER A 348 -6.08 -6.68 -3.17
N PRO A 349 -7.20 -7.23 -2.65
CA PRO A 349 -8.28 -7.77 -3.47
C PRO A 349 -8.77 -6.83 -4.58
N ILE A 350 -8.93 -5.53 -4.29
CA ILE A 350 -9.42 -4.56 -5.29
C ILE A 350 -8.41 -4.36 -6.42
N THR A 351 -7.11 -4.44 -6.14
CA THR A 351 -6.06 -4.36 -7.18
C THR A 351 -6.23 -5.48 -8.21
N ALA A 352 -6.58 -6.70 -7.75
CA ALA A 352 -6.79 -7.84 -8.64
C ALA A 352 -8.05 -7.70 -9.52
N GLU A 353 -9.14 -7.15 -8.99
CA GLU A 353 -10.35 -6.81 -9.78
C GLU A 353 -10.03 -5.77 -10.86
N LEU A 354 -9.34 -4.70 -10.50
CA LEU A 354 -8.95 -3.62 -11.41
C LEU A 354 -7.97 -4.12 -12.48
N ALA A 355 -7.01 -4.95 -12.08
CA ALA A 355 -6.10 -5.63 -13.00
C ALA A 355 -6.86 -6.55 -13.99
N ALA A 356 -7.88 -7.28 -13.52
CA ALA A 356 -8.71 -8.11 -14.38
C ALA A 356 -9.47 -7.28 -15.43
N ILE A 357 -9.99 -6.11 -15.07
CA ILE A 357 -10.66 -5.17 -16.00
C ILE A 357 -9.68 -4.69 -17.09
N ALA A 358 -8.44 -4.35 -16.71
CA ALA A 358 -7.41 -3.99 -17.68
C ALA A 358 -7.10 -5.19 -18.62
N ARG A 359 -7.04 -6.41 -18.10
CA ARG A 359 -6.76 -7.64 -18.86
C ARG A 359 -7.86 -8.01 -19.87
N GLU A 360 -9.13 -7.73 -19.58
CA GLU A 360 -10.23 -7.95 -20.54
C GLU A 360 -9.97 -7.25 -21.88
N ASN A 361 -9.21 -6.16 -21.84
CA ASN A 361 -8.89 -5.33 -22.99
C ASN A 361 -7.45 -5.51 -23.50
N VAL A 362 -6.68 -6.50 -23.00
CA VAL A 362 -5.24 -6.66 -23.31
C VAL A 362 -4.93 -6.83 -24.80
N GLY A 363 -5.86 -7.43 -25.55
CA GLY A 363 -5.79 -7.60 -27.01
C GLY A 363 -5.92 -6.28 -27.79
N SER A 364 -6.33 -5.20 -27.13
CA SER A 364 -6.41 -3.87 -27.74
C SER A 364 -5.02 -3.34 -28.11
N ARG A 365 -4.95 -2.71 -29.30
CA ARG A 365 -3.78 -1.92 -29.72
C ARG A 365 -3.72 -0.52 -29.08
N SER A 366 -4.78 -0.10 -28.40
CA SER A 366 -4.88 1.21 -27.76
C SER A 366 -4.74 1.06 -26.24
N LEU A 367 -3.75 1.74 -25.66
CA LEU A 367 -3.59 1.88 -24.20
C LEU A 367 -4.84 2.46 -23.55
N ASN A 368 -5.48 3.45 -24.18
CA ASN A 368 -6.70 4.06 -23.64
C ASN A 368 -7.82 3.03 -23.38
N ARG A 369 -8.00 2.05 -24.28
CA ARG A 369 -9.00 0.99 -24.11
C ARG A 369 -8.65 -0.01 -23.01
N ILE A 370 -7.39 -0.07 -22.59
CA ILE A 370 -6.92 -0.93 -21.51
C ILE A 370 -7.08 -0.20 -20.17
N VAL A 371 -6.64 1.06 -20.11
CA VAL A 371 -6.49 1.81 -18.86
C VAL A 371 -7.77 2.51 -18.43
N ALA A 372 -8.49 3.17 -19.35
CA ALA A 372 -9.65 3.98 -18.98
C ALA A 372 -10.77 3.19 -18.26
N PRO A 373 -11.12 1.94 -18.65
CA PRO A 373 -12.11 1.16 -17.93
C PRO A 373 -11.69 0.81 -16.50
N MET A 374 -10.41 0.48 -16.29
CA MET A 374 -9.85 0.21 -14.97
C MET A 374 -9.95 1.44 -14.07
N VAL A 375 -9.56 2.61 -14.58
CA VAL A 375 -9.64 3.88 -13.84
C VAL A 375 -11.08 4.25 -13.53
N ALA A 376 -11.99 4.14 -14.50
CA ALA A 376 -13.40 4.43 -14.31
C ALA A 376 -14.03 3.52 -13.23
N GLU A 377 -13.61 2.26 -13.12
CA GLU A 377 -14.07 1.39 -12.04
C GLU A 377 -13.52 1.82 -10.68
N HIS A 378 -12.22 2.09 -10.59
CA HIS A 378 -11.58 2.53 -9.35
C HIS A 378 -12.25 3.79 -8.79
N MET A 379 -12.54 4.75 -9.66
CA MET A 379 -13.13 6.04 -9.28
C MET A 379 -14.53 5.93 -8.68
N LYS A 380 -15.30 4.87 -8.97
CA LYS A 380 -16.61 4.66 -8.32
C LYS A 380 -16.51 4.61 -6.79
N TYR A 381 -15.36 4.18 -6.28
CA TYR A 381 -15.15 3.97 -4.86
C TYR A 381 -14.33 5.08 -4.20
N THR A 382 -13.47 5.76 -4.98
CA THR A 382 -12.46 6.68 -4.42
C THR A 382 -12.66 8.13 -4.83
N GLU A 383 -13.65 8.45 -5.68
CA GLU A 383 -13.92 9.83 -6.10
C GLU A 383 -14.34 10.73 -4.93
N THR A 384 -13.75 11.93 -4.91
CA THR A 384 -13.94 12.98 -3.90
C THR A 384 -14.32 14.33 -4.53
N ASN A 385 -14.21 14.44 -5.85
CA ASN A 385 -14.67 15.55 -6.68
C ASN A 385 -14.73 15.06 -8.14
N ASN A 386 -15.55 15.64 -9.02
CA ASN A 386 -15.76 15.23 -10.41
C ASN A 386 -14.45 14.80 -11.12
N GLY A 387 -14.23 13.50 -11.29
CA GLY A 387 -13.07 12.89 -11.95
C GLY A 387 -11.76 12.93 -11.16
N ARG A 388 -11.80 13.18 -9.84
CA ARG A 388 -10.63 13.29 -8.96
C ARG A 388 -10.82 12.58 -7.62
N THR A 389 -9.72 12.06 -7.08
CA THR A 389 -9.65 11.46 -5.74
C THR A 389 -8.74 12.28 -4.81
N ASN A 390 -8.48 11.73 -3.61
CA ASN A 390 -7.52 12.17 -2.60
C ASN A 390 -8.00 13.24 -1.62
N LEU A 391 -8.68 12.81 -0.56
CA LEU A 391 -8.85 13.63 0.65
C LEU A 391 -7.54 13.76 1.43
N ASN A 392 -7.43 14.84 2.21
CA ASN A 392 -6.44 14.97 3.25
C ASN A 392 -6.87 14.14 4.46
N LEU A 393 -6.10 13.10 4.81
CA LEU A 393 -6.47 12.25 5.95
C LEU A 393 -6.50 13.06 7.26
N TRP A 394 -5.43 13.79 7.54
CA TRP A 394 -5.27 14.65 8.72
C TRP A 394 -4.79 16.04 8.31
N HIS A 395 -4.25 16.81 9.25
CA HIS A 395 -3.79 18.18 9.03
C HIS A 395 -2.73 18.34 7.91
N HIS A 396 -2.02 17.26 7.58
CA HIS A 396 -1.10 17.20 6.45
C HIS A 396 -1.45 16.02 5.55
N SER A 397 -1.57 16.28 4.24
CA SER A 397 -1.94 15.28 3.21
C SER A 397 -0.94 14.14 3.11
N GLU A 398 0.31 14.41 3.48
CA GLU A 398 1.41 13.46 3.44
C GLU A 398 1.83 12.98 4.84
N LEU A 399 1.02 13.15 5.90
CA LEU A 399 1.43 12.71 7.24
C LEU A 399 1.77 11.21 7.28
N HIS A 400 1.13 10.38 6.46
CA HIS A 400 1.37 8.94 6.39
C HIS A 400 1.42 8.46 4.94
N TYR A 401 2.26 7.48 4.62
CA TYR A 401 2.33 6.88 3.30
C TYR A 401 1.24 5.81 3.12
N LEU A 402 0.08 6.22 2.63
CA LEU A 402 -1.11 5.38 2.47
C LEU A 402 -1.00 4.43 1.28
N ASN A 403 -1.60 3.25 1.40
CA ASN A 403 -1.73 2.28 0.31
C ASN A 403 -3.18 2.24 -0.24
N ILE A 404 -3.49 1.33 -1.15
CA ILE A 404 -4.80 1.26 -1.81
C ILE A 404 -5.94 0.90 -0.83
N ASP A 405 -5.66 0.07 0.19
CA ASP A 405 -6.65 -0.30 1.21
C ASP A 405 -7.04 0.93 2.04
N ASP A 406 -6.04 1.76 2.40
CA ASP A 406 -6.26 3.04 3.10
C ASP A 406 -7.10 4.01 2.25
N ASN A 407 -6.79 4.09 0.95
CA ASN A 407 -7.51 4.93 0.00
C ASN A 407 -8.95 4.46 -0.23
N LEU A 408 -9.18 3.14 -0.27
CA LEU A 408 -10.52 2.59 -0.44
C LEU A 408 -11.39 2.84 0.80
N LEU A 409 -10.82 2.70 2.00
CA LEU A 409 -11.54 2.90 3.24
C LEU A 409 -11.86 4.37 3.51
N SER A 410 -10.91 5.29 3.27
CA SER A 410 -11.01 6.70 3.71
C SER A 410 -11.14 7.72 2.59
N LYS A 411 -10.99 7.31 1.32
CA LYS A 411 -10.77 8.17 0.14
C LYS A 411 -9.58 9.11 0.24
N ALA A 412 -8.76 8.98 1.28
CA ALA A 412 -7.58 9.80 1.46
C ALA A 412 -6.46 9.35 0.53
N GLY A 413 -5.62 10.30 0.13
CA GLY A 413 -4.47 9.99 -0.69
C GLY A 413 -3.72 11.25 -1.12
N ASN A 414 -2.77 11.08 -2.02
CA ASN A 414 -2.11 12.17 -2.73
C ASN A 414 -1.53 11.66 -4.06
N CYS A 415 -0.78 12.50 -4.77
CA CYS A 415 -0.22 12.16 -6.07
C CYS A 415 0.67 10.91 -6.08
N ILE A 416 1.56 10.73 -5.09
CA ILE A 416 2.49 9.59 -5.07
C ILE A 416 1.78 8.30 -4.61
N TYR A 417 0.79 8.40 -3.74
CA TYR A 417 -0.03 7.24 -3.32
C TYR A 417 -0.92 6.77 -4.47
N SER A 418 -1.59 7.70 -5.15
CA SER A 418 -2.38 7.39 -6.36
C SER A 418 -1.52 6.77 -7.46
N ALA A 419 -0.28 7.25 -7.64
CA ALA A 419 0.64 6.69 -8.61
C ALA A 419 1.06 5.25 -8.26
N THR A 420 1.39 4.97 -6.99
CA THR A 420 1.75 3.61 -6.57
C THR A 420 0.58 2.64 -6.60
N ASN A 421 -0.65 3.10 -6.31
CA ASN A 421 -1.88 2.32 -6.48
C ASN A 421 -2.06 1.91 -7.95
N SER A 422 -2.00 2.88 -8.86
CA SER A 422 -2.16 2.65 -10.30
C SER A 422 -1.06 1.77 -10.89
N ALA A 423 0.18 1.95 -10.45
CA ALA A 423 1.31 1.13 -10.85
C ALA A 423 1.10 -0.35 -10.50
N ALA A 424 0.62 -0.64 -9.29
CA ALA A 424 0.32 -2.00 -8.85
C ALA A 424 -0.83 -2.64 -9.64
N MET A 425 -1.91 -1.91 -9.94
CA MET A 425 -3.01 -2.41 -10.77
C MET A 425 -2.53 -2.84 -12.16
N LEU A 426 -1.68 -2.02 -12.78
CA LEU A 426 -1.13 -2.28 -14.11
C LEU A 426 -0.07 -3.38 -14.12
N ASP A 427 0.74 -3.45 -13.07
CA ASP A 427 1.75 -4.50 -12.89
C ASP A 427 1.07 -5.87 -12.75
N LEU A 428 0.06 -5.95 -11.88
CA LEU A 428 -0.71 -7.18 -11.68
C LEU A 428 -1.50 -7.61 -12.92
N ALA A 429 -1.91 -6.66 -13.77
CA ALA A 429 -2.56 -6.97 -15.05
C ALA A 429 -1.63 -7.73 -16.02
N ALA A 430 -0.31 -7.70 -15.81
CA ALA A 430 0.68 -8.41 -16.62
C ALA A 430 0.51 -8.18 -18.13
N ILE A 431 0.25 -6.92 -18.51
CA ILE A 431 0.05 -6.53 -19.91
C ILE A 431 1.38 -6.64 -20.67
N PRO A 432 1.44 -7.40 -21.78
CA PRO A 432 2.69 -7.57 -22.52
C PRO A 432 3.27 -6.25 -23.03
N ASN A 433 4.60 -6.11 -22.88
CA ASN A 433 5.39 -4.94 -23.27
C ASN A 433 4.94 -3.62 -22.61
N LEU A 434 4.29 -3.69 -21.46
CA LEU A 434 3.96 -2.52 -20.67
C LEU A 434 5.14 -2.19 -19.75
N GLU A 435 5.72 -1.00 -19.93
CA GLU A 435 6.69 -0.42 -19.01
C GLU A 435 5.94 0.53 -18.07
N ILE A 436 6.24 0.48 -16.77
CA ILE A 436 5.57 1.25 -15.72
C ILE A 436 6.64 1.93 -14.88
N TYR A 437 6.48 3.25 -14.67
CA TYR A 437 7.33 4.05 -13.80
C TYR A 437 6.46 4.88 -12.87
N VAL A 438 6.83 5.03 -11.61
CA VAL A 438 6.31 6.11 -10.78
C VAL A 438 7.32 7.23 -10.79
N ALA A 439 7.05 8.29 -11.55
CA ALA A 439 7.97 9.40 -11.76
C ALA A 439 7.69 10.52 -10.75
N GLY A 440 8.69 10.87 -9.94
CA GLY A 440 8.67 12.01 -9.03
C GLY A 440 9.26 13.26 -9.68
N LEU A 441 8.57 14.37 -9.54
CA LEU A 441 8.90 15.65 -10.18
C LEU A 441 9.06 16.78 -9.17
N LYS A 442 9.91 17.74 -9.53
CA LYS A 442 10.02 19.06 -8.89
C LYS A 442 9.80 20.17 -9.91
N TYR A 443 9.29 21.31 -9.45
CA TYR A 443 9.09 22.49 -10.31
C TYR A 443 10.33 23.41 -10.30
N GLU A 444 10.71 23.95 -11.46
CA GLU A 444 11.83 24.88 -11.67
C GLU A 444 11.38 26.33 -11.37
N LYS A 445 10.09 26.64 -11.54
CA LYS A 445 9.58 28.02 -11.43
C LYS A 445 8.81 28.31 -10.14
N ARG A 446 8.54 27.30 -9.30
CA ARG A 446 7.84 27.44 -8.03
C ARG A 446 8.16 26.30 -7.06
N GLY A 447 7.74 26.44 -5.80
CA GLY A 447 7.88 25.41 -4.79
C GLY A 447 6.95 24.22 -5.05
N GLY A 448 7.32 23.06 -4.50
CA GLY A 448 6.54 21.83 -4.57
C GLY A 448 7.03 20.85 -5.64
N GLY A 449 6.22 19.82 -5.85
CA GLY A 449 6.50 18.73 -6.77
C GLY A 449 5.22 18.01 -7.16
N HIS A 450 5.39 16.87 -7.83
CA HIS A 450 4.28 16.02 -8.23
C HIS A 450 4.75 14.60 -8.50
N ALA A 451 3.82 13.64 -8.58
CA ALA A 451 4.12 12.28 -9.00
C ALA A 451 3.08 11.71 -9.96
N TYR A 452 3.54 10.91 -10.92
CA TYR A 452 2.69 10.23 -11.91
C TYR A 452 3.01 8.74 -11.96
N THR A 453 2.02 7.90 -12.29
CA THR A 453 2.34 6.66 -12.99
C THR A 453 2.53 6.99 -14.46
N VAL A 454 3.67 6.61 -15.02
CA VAL A 454 3.97 6.74 -16.43
C VAL A 454 3.95 5.35 -17.04
N ILE A 455 3.25 5.20 -18.15
CA ILE A 455 3.23 3.95 -18.90
C ILE A 455 3.67 4.11 -20.34
N PHE A 456 4.37 3.09 -20.83
CA PHE A 456 4.71 2.94 -22.25
C PHE A 456 4.36 1.56 -22.73
N ARG A 457 3.79 1.47 -23.94
CA ARG A 457 3.54 0.19 -24.61
C ARG A 457 3.52 0.37 -26.12
N ASN A 458 4.38 -0.36 -26.81
CA ASN A 458 4.39 -0.43 -28.28
C ASN A 458 4.35 0.97 -28.96
N GLY A 459 5.09 1.94 -28.42
CA GLY A 459 5.14 3.32 -28.93
C GLY A 459 4.01 4.25 -28.47
N GLN A 460 3.01 3.74 -27.75
CA GLN A 460 2.02 4.56 -27.05
C GLN A 460 2.46 4.85 -25.62
N TYR A 461 1.94 5.93 -25.06
CA TYR A 461 2.23 6.34 -23.69
C TYR A 461 1.07 7.13 -23.08
N GLY A 462 1.11 7.28 -21.77
CA GLY A 462 0.20 8.16 -21.02
C GLY A 462 0.57 8.17 -19.54
N THR A 463 -0.13 9.00 -18.77
CA THR A 463 0.06 9.08 -17.32
C THR A 463 -1.23 8.89 -16.55
N LEU A 464 -1.10 8.36 -15.33
CA LEU A 464 -2.15 8.32 -14.32
C LEU A 464 -1.76 9.19 -13.13
N GLU A 465 -2.68 10.05 -12.69
CA GLU A 465 -2.57 10.78 -11.43
C GLU A 465 -3.94 11.08 -10.83
N ASN A 466 -4.07 10.93 -9.50
CA ASN A 466 -5.25 11.39 -8.75
C ASN A 466 -6.61 10.95 -9.34
N GLY A 467 -6.67 9.79 -9.99
CA GLY A 467 -7.87 9.27 -10.64
C GLY A 467 -8.08 9.65 -12.11
N ASP A 468 -7.18 10.46 -12.68
CA ASP A 468 -7.24 10.89 -14.08
C ASP A 468 -6.28 10.08 -14.96
N TRP A 469 -6.72 9.79 -16.18
CA TRP A 469 -5.93 9.14 -17.23
C TRP A 469 -5.69 10.14 -18.36
N ALA A 470 -4.44 10.55 -18.51
CA ALA A 470 -4.01 11.45 -19.55
C ALA A 470 -3.29 10.69 -20.68
N PRO A 471 -4.00 10.26 -21.74
CA PRO A 471 -3.35 9.70 -22.92
C PRO A 471 -2.48 10.77 -23.59
N ASP A 472 -1.39 10.32 -24.23
CA ASP A 472 -0.46 11.18 -24.96
C ASP A 472 0.26 12.23 -24.09
N PHE A 473 0.21 12.08 -22.76
CA PHE A 473 1.12 12.73 -21.82
C PHE A 473 2.22 11.74 -21.42
N ASN A 474 3.48 12.02 -21.75
CA ASN A 474 4.59 11.09 -21.55
C ASN A 474 5.08 11.06 -20.09
N GLY A 475 4.82 12.08 -19.28
CA GLY A 475 5.19 12.13 -17.85
C GLY A 475 6.70 12.27 -17.56
N LEU A 476 7.59 11.76 -18.44
CA LEU A 476 9.04 11.97 -18.38
C LEU A 476 9.48 13.27 -19.08
N TYR A 477 8.60 13.80 -19.94
CA TYR A 477 8.70 15.10 -20.59
C TYR A 477 7.34 15.49 -21.20
N ASP A 478 6.86 16.70 -20.96
CA ASP A 478 5.71 17.27 -21.70
C ASP A 478 5.89 18.76 -21.90
N SER A 479 5.95 19.18 -23.16
CA SER A 479 6.25 20.56 -23.52
C SER A 479 5.27 21.58 -22.92
N ARG A 480 4.01 21.23 -22.65
CA ARG A 480 3.02 22.14 -22.06
C ARG A 480 3.31 22.37 -20.58
N PHE A 481 3.47 21.30 -19.79
CA PHE A 481 3.81 21.41 -18.37
C PHE A 481 5.22 21.97 -18.17
N PHE A 482 6.19 21.54 -18.98
CA PHE A 482 7.57 22.01 -18.92
C PHE A 482 7.67 23.50 -19.26
N SER A 483 6.96 23.97 -20.29
CA SER A 483 6.97 25.39 -20.64
C SER A 483 6.25 26.25 -19.61
N ARG A 484 5.19 25.73 -18.98
CA ARG A 484 4.43 26.46 -17.95
C ARG A 484 5.18 26.52 -16.62
N GLU A 485 5.43 25.37 -15.99
CA GLU A 485 5.97 25.26 -14.63
C GLU A 485 7.49 25.00 -14.58
N GLY A 486 8.07 24.47 -15.68
CA GLY A 486 9.44 23.91 -15.69
C GLY A 486 9.51 22.70 -14.77
N THR A 487 9.55 21.48 -15.29
CA THR A 487 9.42 20.27 -14.45
C THR A 487 10.65 19.40 -14.60
N VAL A 488 11.26 18.92 -13.53
CA VAL A 488 12.43 18.05 -13.62
C VAL A 488 12.16 16.74 -12.91
N ILE A 489 12.69 15.64 -13.45
CA ILE A 489 12.65 14.34 -12.79
C ILE A 489 13.58 14.42 -11.59
N SER A 490 13.02 14.25 -10.40
CA SER A 490 13.75 14.22 -9.13
C SER A 490 13.98 12.81 -8.61
N ALA A 491 13.11 11.88 -8.98
CA ALA A 491 13.20 10.48 -8.58
C ALA A 491 12.30 9.61 -9.45
N VAL A 492 12.52 8.29 -9.38
CA VAL A 492 11.73 7.28 -10.07
C VAL A 492 11.60 6.06 -9.18
N THR A 493 10.41 5.48 -9.09
CA THR A 493 10.20 4.13 -8.56
C THR A 493 9.82 3.18 -9.69
N LEU A 494 10.45 2.01 -9.68
CA LEU A 494 10.37 0.93 -10.64
C LEU A 494 9.84 -0.32 -9.93
N LYS A 495 9.42 -1.31 -10.72
CA LYS A 495 8.98 -2.61 -10.18
C LYS A 495 10.03 -3.31 -9.32
N ASN A 496 11.32 -3.12 -9.62
CA ASN A 496 12.44 -3.77 -8.95
C ASN A 496 13.27 -2.83 -8.05
N GLY A 497 12.85 -1.58 -7.85
CA GLY A 497 13.57 -0.68 -6.97
C GLY A 497 13.21 0.79 -7.15
N TRP A 498 14.08 1.69 -6.68
CA TRP A 498 13.86 3.13 -6.74
C TRP A 498 15.17 3.89 -6.89
N ILE A 499 15.07 5.12 -7.41
CA ILE A 499 16.18 6.03 -7.66
C ILE A 499 15.76 7.43 -7.21
N ASN A 500 16.56 8.09 -6.38
CA ASN A 500 16.39 9.49 -6.01
C ASN A 500 17.62 10.28 -6.49
N PHE A 501 17.37 11.24 -7.39
CA PHE A 501 18.41 12.09 -7.97
C PHE A 501 18.63 13.39 -7.19
N THR A 502 17.62 13.81 -6.42
CA THR A 502 17.57 15.15 -5.82
C THR A 502 17.89 15.16 -4.33
N ASN A 503 18.68 16.15 -3.90
CA ASN A 503 18.92 16.47 -2.50
C ASN A 503 18.42 17.90 -2.16
N GLU A 504 18.35 18.23 -0.87
CA GLU A 504 18.03 19.58 -0.39
C GLU A 504 19.25 20.49 -0.53
N SER A 505 19.06 21.75 -0.93
CA SER A 505 20.16 22.65 -1.30
C SER A 505 21.01 23.11 -0.13
N ASP A 506 20.43 23.12 1.06
CA ASP A 506 21.11 23.50 2.30
C ASP A 506 21.74 22.31 3.02
N VAL A 507 21.76 21.13 2.39
CA VAL A 507 22.40 19.93 2.88
C VAL A 507 23.55 19.55 1.93
N ASP A 508 24.74 19.30 2.49
CA ASP A 508 25.95 19.01 1.69
C ASP A 508 26.04 17.54 1.26
N ILE A 509 24.91 16.97 0.83
CA ILE A 509 24.81 15.61 0.30
C ILE A 509 24.47 15.72 -1.19
N ARG A 510 25.36 15.19 -2.04
CA ARG A 510 25.27 15.33 -3.51
C ARG A 510 25.20 14.00 -4.26
N GLU A 511 25.07 12.90 -3.53
CA GLU A 511 24.97 11.55 -4.08
C GLU A 511 23.59 11.26 -4.69
N ILE A 512 23.56 10.35 -5.66
CA ILE A 512 22.32 9.68 -6.09
C ILE A 512 22.07 8.54 -5.11
N THR A 513 20.90 8.51 -4.48
CA THR A 513 20.51 7.42 -3.56
C THR A 513 19.57 6.47 -4.28
N THR A 514 19.80 5.17 -4.18
CA THR A 514 19.01 4.18 -4.96
C THR A 514 19.05 2.80 -4.31
N SER A 515 18.09 1.93 -4.64
CA SER A 515 18.21 0.49 -4.35
C SER A 515 18.81 -0.33 -5.49
N LEU A 516 19.10 0.30 -6.64
CA LEU A 516 19.51 -0.36 -7.86
C LEU A 516 21.02 -0.31 -8.07
N GLU A 517 21.53 -1.24 -8.87
CA GLU A 517 22.92 -1.19 -9.31
C GLU A 517 23.16 0.03 -10.22
N LYS A 518 24.40 0.56 -10.19
CA LYS A 518 24.79 1.71 -11.02
C LYS A 518 24.48 1.52 -12.52
N SER A 519 24.58 0.29 -13.02
CA SER A 519 24.28 -0.04 -14.42
C SER A 519 22.78 0.02 -14.75
N GLU A 520 21.91 -0.34 -13.80
CA GLU A 520 20.45 -0.28 -13.95
C GLU A 520 19.96 1.17 -13.93
N VAL A 521 20.56 2.01 -13.07
CA VAL A 521 20.30 3.46 -13.06
C VAL A 521 20.66 4.08 -14.41
N LEU A 522 21.84 3.76 -14.96
CA LEU A 522 22.26 4.25 -16.27
C LEU A 522 21.30 3.79 -17.37
N THR A 523 20.92 2.51 -17.37
CA THR A 523 19.97 1.94 -18.35
C THR A 523 18.62 2.65 -18.28
N THR A 524 18.15 2.99 -17.08
CA THR A 524 16.91 3.74 -16.88
C THR A 524 17.01 5.15 -17.47
N LEU A 525 18.12 5.85 -17.24
CA LEU A 525 18.36 7.18 -17.81
C LEU A 525 18.46 7.15 -19.34
N GLU A 526 19.15 6.17 -19.92
CA GLU A 526 19.23 5.99 -21.37
C GLU A 526 17.85 5.70 -21.98
N SER A 527 17.05 4.85 -21.32
CA SER A 527 15.67 4.59 -21.71
C SER A 527 14.83 5.88 -21.71
N PHE A 528 14.97 6.71 -20.68
CA PHE A 528 14.28 8.00 -20.61
C PHE A 528 14.72 8.93 -21.74
N ARG A 529 16.03 9.05 -22.00
CA ARG A 529 16.58 9.85 -23.10
C ARG A 529 15.95 9.43 -24.42
N ASP A 530 15.90 8.13 -24.69
CA ASP A 530 15.43 7.62 -25.97
C ASP A 530 13.90 7.82 -26.11
N LYS A 531 13.12 7.57 -25.05
CA LYS A 531 11.66 7.77 -25.02
C LYS A 531 11.24 9.24 -25.16
N THR A 532 12.06 10.17 -24.69
CA THR A 532 11.75 11.61 -24.75
C THR A 532 12.54 12.35 -25.82
N ARG A 533 13.34 11.65 -26.63
CA ARG A 533 14.23 12.28 -27.64
C ARG A 533 15.13 13.35 -27.02
N GLU A 534 15.75 12.98 -25.90
CA GLU A 534 16.67 13.80 -25.11
C GLU A 534 16.05 15.01 -24.38
N GLN A 535 14.72 15.11 -24.34
CA GLN A 535 14.05 16.28 -23.79
C GLN A 535 13.84 16.26 -22.27
N THR A 536 13.99 15.10 -21.63
CA THR A 536 13.94 14.99 -20.17
C THR A 536 15.03 15.83 -19.51
N LYS A 537 14.72 16.44 -18.37
CA LYS A 537 15.71 17.01 -17.46
C LYS A 537 15.68 16.33 -16.10
N ILE A 538 16.85 16.23 -15.48
CA ILE A 538 17.06 15.68 -14.15
C ILE A 538 17.37 16.82 -13.18
N GLY A 539 16.65 16.86 -12.07
CA GLY A 539 16.94 17.75 -10.95
C GLY A 539 17.81 17.05 -9.92
N THR A 540 18.89 17.69 -9.49
CA THR A 540 19.81 17.14 -8.47
C THR A 540 19.80 17.90 -7.16
N GLU A 541 19.28 19.11 -7.16
CA GLU A 541 19.19 19.97 -5.99
C GLU A 541 17.91 20.77 -6.04
N HIS A 542 17.27 20.92 -4.88
CA HIS A 542 16.12 21.81 -4.74
C HIS A 542 16.16 22.59 -3.44
N SER A 543 15.48 23.72 -3.44
CA SER A 543 15.10 24.47 -2.25
C SER A 543 13.59 24.37 -2.05
N SER A 544 13.10 24.89 -0.93
CA SER A 544 11.67 25.10 -0.69
C SER A 544 10.97 25.87 -1.83
N ASN A 545 11.70 26.68 -2.59
CA ASN A 545 11.15 27.55 -3.62
C ASN A 545 11.17 26.98 -5.04
N LYS A 546 12.05 26.02 -5.35
CA LYS A 546 12.21 25.43 -6.70
C LYS A 546 13.37 24.43 -6.77
N ALA A 547 13.41 23.64 -7.84
CA ALA A 547 14.63 23.00 -8.33
C ALA A 547 15.71 24.05 -8.70
N ILE A 548 16.95 23.78 -8.30
CA ILE A 548 18.09 24.71 -8.45
C ILE A 548 19.10 24.16 -9.45
N GLN A 549 19.57 22.93 -9.23
CA GLN A 549 20.54 22.29 -10.09
C GLN A 549 19.83 21.31 -11.02
N VAL A 550 19.85 21.64 -12.31
CA VAL A 550 19.10 20.94 -13.36
C VAL A 550 20.03 20.62 -14.52
N TYR A 551 19.90 19.42 -15.07
CA TYR A 551 20.66 18.96 -16.23
C TYR A 551 19.73 18.39 -17.29
N ASP A 552 19.97 18.73 -18.56
CA ASP A 552 19.41 17.96 -19.67
C ASP A 552 19.92 16.52 -19.59
N ILE A 553 19.10 15.54 -19.94
CA ILE A 553 19.38 14.13 -19.69
C ILE A 553 20.68 13.64 -20.35
N SER A 554 20.99 14.10 -21.58
CA SER A 554 22.25 13.76 -22.27
C SER A 554 23.47 14.28 -21.51
N THR A 555 23.38 15.49 -20.95
CA THR A 555 24.43 16.05 -20.09
C THR A 555 24.55 15.26 -18.79
N PHE A 556 23.42 14.90 -18.17
CA PHE A 556 23.40 14.12 -16.94
C PHE A 556 24.07 12.75 -17.12
N ILE A 557 23.68 12.01 -18.17
CA ILE A 557 24.27 10.72 -18.55
C ILE A 557 25.77 10.84 -18.77
N SER A 558 26.25 11.90 -19.44
CA SER A 558 27.68 12.10 -19.68
C SER A 558 28.50 12.27 -18.39
N ARG A 559 27.87 12.78 -17.32
CA ARG A 559 28.48 13.02 -16.00
C ARG A 559 28.30 11.84 -15.05
N PHE A 560 27.25 11.04 -15.25
CA PHE A 560 26.86 9.92 -14.39
C PHE A 560 28.02 8.97 -14.00
N PRO A 561 28.97 8.61 -14.89
CA PRO A 561 30.11 7.77 -14.49
C PRO A 561 30.92 8.35 -13.31
N ARG A 562 30.98 9.68 -13.20
CA ARG A 562 31.73 10.43 -12.16
C ARG A 562 30.88 10.82 -10.95
N MET A 563 29.57 10.54 -10.96
CA MET A 563 28.68 10.84 -9.84
C MET A 563 28.83 9.80 -8.74
N GLU A 564 28.74 10.28 -7.51
CA GLU A 564 28.65 9.44 -6.32
C GLU A 564 27.26 8.81 -6.25
N ILE A 565 27.22 7.51 -5.95
CA ILE A 565 25.98 6.73 -5.85
C ILE A 565 26.03 5.98 -4.54
N THR A 566 25.01 6.18 -3.73
CA THR A 566 24.78 5.43 -2.50
C THR A 566 23.68 4.44 -2.74
N GLN A 567 24.07 3.18 -2.88
CA GLN A 567 23.16 2.06 -2.98
C GLN A 567 22.72 1.66 -1.58
N MET A 568 21.42 1.79 -1.31
CA MET A 568 20.79 1.38 -0.06
C MET A 568 20.07 0.04 -0.29
N GLY A 569 20.42 -0.95 0.53
CA GLY A 569 19.62 -2.17 0.64
C GLY A 569 18.25 -1.88 1.24
N PHE A 570 17.36 -2.88 1.18
CA PHE A 570 16.15 -2.90 1.97
C PHE A 570 16.38 -3.51 3.35
#